data_AF-A0A4Y2BFG6-F1
#
_entry.id   AF-A0A4Y2BFG6-F1
#
_cell.length_a   1.000
_cell.length_b   1.000
_cell.length_c   1.000
_cell.angle_alpha   90.00
_cell.angle_beta   90.00
_cell.angle_gamma   90.00
#
_symmetry.space_group_name_H-M   'P 1'
#
loop_
_entity.id
_entity.type
_entity.pdbx_description
1 polymer ?
#
loop_
_entity_poly.entity_id
_entity_poly.type
_entity_poly.pdbx_seq_one_letter_code
_entity_poly.pdbx_strand_id
1 'polypeptide(L)'
;MTMTTLQLAPSPFQTSAPHQREDVWPLGMNLCEEVEKDIHTGTVNNVQHVDMRPSRIARDNEVVEKLVQRFSQNIPFPTNDVLMSTSSGIVITEDVNYQLSHELGCEGISRIVGGNSWKFKFKREYKVITLVSVNDSAKIGKERMAVDPLTLFNRVRIAKQSDEGLKIF
;
A
#
# COMPACT_ATOMS: atom_id res chain seq x y z
N MET A 1 12.50 61.78 -41.80
CA MET A 1 13.47 61.51 -40.72
C MET A 1 12.95 62.24 -39.50
N THR A 2 12.42 61.57 -38.48
CA THR A 2 13.23 60.95 -37.43
C THR A 2 12.43 59.88 -36.69
N MET A 3 13.12 58.76 -36.40
CA MET A 3 12.61 57.58 -35.69
C MET A 3 12.44 57.88 -34.19
N THR A 4 11.33 57.42 -33.61
CA THR A 4 11.10 57.40 -32.17
C THR A 4 11.70 56.12 -31.60
N THR A 5 12.77 56.23 -30.81
CA THR A 5 13.38 55.10 -30.10
C THR A 5 12.93 55.13 -28.64
N LEU A 6 12.17 54.12 -28.23
CA LEU A 6 11.85 53.81 -26.83
C LEU A 6 13.12 53.28 -26.14
N GLN A 7 13.69 54.06 -25.21
CA GLN A 7 14.68 53.53 -24.26
C GLN A 7 13.96 52.80 -23.12
N LEU A 8 14.11 51.47 -23.09
CA LEU A 8 13.83 50.65 -21.91
C LEU A 8 14.91 50.95 -20.86
N ALA A 9 14.51 51.47 -19.69
CA ALA A 9 15.37 51.52 -18.51
C ALA A 9 15.52 50.10 -17.91
N PRO A 10 16.71 49.69 -17.46
CA PRO A 10 16.90 48.39 -16.83
C PRO A 10 16.31 48.40 -15.41
N SER A 11 15.36 47.50 -15.15
CA SER A 11 14.84 47.22 -13.81
C SER A 11 15.96 46.62 -12.94
N PRO A 12 16.22 47.15 -11.73
CA PRO A 12 17.25 46.61 -10.86
C PRO A 12 16.77 45.31 -10.22
N PHE A 13 17.30 44.18 -10.69
CA PHE A 13 17.35 42.96 -9.89
C PHE A 13 18.31 43.20 -8.72
N GLN A 14 17.79 43.70 -7.60
CA GLN A 14 18.53 43.73 -6.34
C GLN A 14 18.43 42.35 -5.69
N THR A 15 19.53 41.62 -5.72
CA THR A 15 19.82 40.50 -4.84
C THR A 15 19.89 41.02 -3.40
N SER A 16 18.90 40.68 -2.58
CA SER A 16 18.98 40.78 -1.12
C SER A 16 19.00 39.39 -0.50
N ALA A 17 19.77 39.26 0.59
CA ALA A 17 20.17 38.03 1.27
C ALA A 17 18.98 37.28 1.94
N PRO A 18 19.15 36.01 2.37
CA PRO A 18 18.06 35.08 2.57
C PRO A 18 17.43 35.26 3.94
N HIS A 19 16.26 35.89 3.99
CA HIS A 19 15.37 35.78 5.13
C HIS A 19 13.93 35.72 4.61
N GLN A 20 13.12 34.85 5.22
CA GLN A 20 11.73 34.51 4.88
C GLN A 20 11.56 33.47 3.74
N ARG A 21 11.78 32.19 4.07
CA ARG A 21 11.23 31.02 3.32
C ARG A 21 10.05 30.43 4.08
N GLU A 22 9.07 31.24 4.46
CA GLU A 22 7.85 30.73 5.13
C GLU A 22 6.59 30.83 4.26
N ASP A 23 6.67 31.48 3.09
CA ASP A 23 5.49 31.74 2.23
C ASP A 23 5.38 30.81 1.01
N VAL A 24 6.26 29.81 0.90
CA VAL A 24 6.27 28.88 -0.25
C VAL A 24 5.09 27.89 -0.17
N TRP A 25 4.62 27.59 1.04
CA TRP A 25 3.57 26.59 1.28
C TRP A 25 2.16 27.06 0.88
N PRO A 26 1.69 28.26 1.24
CA PRO A 26 0.35 28.73 0.85
C PRO A 26 0.19 28.92 -0.66
N LEU A 27 1.25 29.37 -1.34
CA LEU A 27 1.29 29.48 -2.81
C LEU A 27 1.25 28.11 -3.50
N GLY A 28 1.95 27.12 -2.93
CA GLY A 28 1.92 25.75 -3.43
C GLY A 28 0.53 25.11 -3.32
N MET A 29 -0.21 25.37 -2.24
CA MET A 29 -1.56 24.82 -2.06
C MET A 29 -2.56 25.36 -3.08
N ASN A 30 -2.56 26.67 -3.34
CA ASN A 30 -3.45 27.26 -4.35
C ASN A 30 -3.12 26.76 -5.77
N LEU A 31 -1.83 26.56 -6.08
CA LEU A 31 -1.41 25.96 -7.35
C LEU A 31 -1.86 24.50 -7.47
N CYS A 32 -1.75 23.72 -6.40
CA CYS A 32 -2.25 22.34 -6.38
C CYS A 32 -3.76 22.28 -6.54
N GLU A 33 -4.51 23.14 -5.87
CA GLU A 33 -5.98 23.19 -5.98
C GLU A 33 -6.43 23.61 -7.39
N GLU A 34 -5.74 24.56 -8.02
CA GLU A 34 -6.05 25.00 -9.37
C GLU A 34 -5.65 23.95 -10.43
N VAL A 35 -4.53 23.25 -10.23
CA VAL A 35 -4.13 22.09 -11.04
C VAL A 35 -5.10 20.92 -10.87
N GLU A 36 -5.54 20.62 -9.65
CA GLU A 36 -6.54 19.58 -9.39
C GLU A 36 -7.87 19.92 -10.06
N LYS A 37 -8.30 21.18 -10.01
CA LYS A 37 -9.51 21.65 -10.69
C LYS A 37 -9.40 21.48 -12.20
N ASP A 38 -8.25 21.82 -12.79
CA ASP A 38 -7.99 21.70 -14.23
C ASP A 38 -7.95 20.22 -14.67
N ILE A 39 -7.33 19.34 -13.87
CA ILE A 39 -7.31 17.88 -14.08
C ILE A 39 -8.71 17.28 -14.02
N HIS A 40 -9.54 17.70 -13.06
CA HIS A 40 -10.92 17.20 -12.91
C HIS A 40 -11.86 17.68 -14.03
N THR A 41 -11.60 18.82 -14.66
CA THR A 41 -12.34 19.26 -15.87
C THR A 41 -11.81 18.64 -17.17
N GLY A 42 -10.55 18.21 -17.21
CA GLY A 42 -9.88 17.71 -18.42
C GLY A 42 -9.96 16.20 -18.65
N THR A 43 -10.66 15.45 -17.80
CA THR A 43 -10.71 13.97 -17.87
C THR A 43 -11.66 13.42 -18.94
N VAL A 44 -11.73 14.09 -20.09
CA VAL A 44 -12.56 13.66 -21.22
C VAL A 44 -11.67 12.97 -22.24
N ASN A 45 -11.64 11.64 -22.21
CA ASN A 45 -11.23 10.74 -23.31
C ASN A 45 -10.04 11.19 -24.19
N ASN A 46 -9.02 11.82 -23.63
CA ASN A 46 -7.83 12.17 -24.40
C ASN A 46 -7.10 10.88 -24.79
N VAL A 47 -6.41 10.87 -25.93
CA VAL A 47 -5.61 9.74 -26.45
C VAL A 47 -4.62 9.21 -25.40
N GLN A 48 -4.23 10.07 -24.45
CA GLN A 48 -3.32 9.76 -23.33
C GLN A 48 -3.97 8.97 -22.18
N HIS A 49 -5.32 8.92 -22.09
CA HIS A 49 -6.04 8.21 -21.04
C HIS A 49 -6.86 7.04 -21.63
N VAL A 50 -6.14 6.08 -22.23
CA VAL A 50 -6.75 4.89 -22.89
C VAL A 50 -7.63 4.09 -21.94
N ASP A 51 -7.30 4.05 -20.65
CA ASP A 51 -8.03 3.29 -19.63
C ASP A 51 -9.37 3.92 -19.22
N MET A 52 -9.52 5.24 -19.43
CA MET A 52 -10.78 5.95 -19.16
C MET A 52 -11.76 5.90 -20.34
N ARG A 53 -11.40 5.20 -21.43
CA ARG A 53 -12.29 5.05 -22.58
C ARG A 53 -13.57 4.31 -22.15
N PRO A 54 -14.74 4.70 -22.67
CA PRO A 54 -16.01 4.05 -22.32
C PRO A 54 -16.00 2.53 -22.50
N SER A 55 -15.28 2.02 -23.51
CA SER A 55 -15.14 0.58 -23.72
C SER A 55 -14.32 -0.14 -22.66
N ARG A 56 -13.31 0.51 -22.07
CA ARG A 56 -12.50 -0.03 -20.97
C ARG A 56 -13.32 -0.04 -19.68
N ILE A 57 -13.98 1.08 -19.38
CA ILE A 57 -14.90 1.19 -18.23
C ILE A 57 -16.02 0.15 -18.31
N ALA A 58 -16.68 0.02 -19.47
CA ALA A 58 -17.75 -0.95 -19.67
C ALA A 58 -17.27 -2.40 -19.46
N ARG A 59 -16.10 -2.75 -19.99
CA ARG A 59 -15.48 -4.06 -19.80
C ARG A 59 -15.08 -4.30 -18.34
N ASP A 60 -14.53 -3.29 -17.67
CA ASP A 60 -14.11 -3.42 -16.27
C ASP A 60 -15.34 -3.64 -15.37
N ASN A 61 -16.43 -2.91 -15.62
CA ASN A 61 -17.72 -3.13 -14.96
C ASN A 61 -18.25 -4.55 -15.21
N GLU A 62 -18.22 -5.05 -16.46
CA GLU A 62 -18.63 -6.41 -16.80
C GLU A 62 -17.76 -7.47 -16.08
N VAL A 63 -16.45 -7.24 -15.96
CA VAL A 63 -15.53 -8.12 -15.24
C VAL A 63 -15.83 -8.11 -13.74
N VAL A 64 -16.10 -6.94 -13.16
CA VAL A 64 -16.49 -6.81 -11.75
C VAL A 64 -17.79 -7.57 -11.48
N GLU A 65 -18.81 -7.43 -12.34
CA GLU A 65 -20.07 -8.18 -12.21
C GLU A 65 -19.84 -9.70 -12.23
N LYS A 66 -19.01 -10.19 -13.15
CA LYS A 66 -18.64 -11.61 -13.23
C LYS A 66 -17.90 -12.09 -11.98
N LEU A 67 -17.01 -11.26 -11.43
CA LEU A 67 -16.25 -11.58 -10.24
C LEU A 67 -17.16 -11.65 -9.00
N VAL A 68 -18.07 -10.69 -8.86
CA VAL A 68 -19.09 -10.68 -7.80
C VAL A 68 -20.00 -11.90 -7.92
N GLN A 69 -20.52 -12.20 -9.11
CA GLN A 69 -21.34 -13.39 -9.35
C GLN A 69 -20.59 -14.66 -8.95
N ARG A 70 -19.31 -14.76 -9.29
CA ARG A 70 -18.48 -15.93 -8.98
C ARG A 70 -18.25 -16.08 -7.47
N PHE A 71 -18.01 -14.99 -6.75
CA PHE A 71 -17.85 -15.03 -5.29
C PHE A 71 -19.16 -15.34 -4.56
N SER A 72 -20.31 -14.89 -5.07
CA SER A 72 -21.63 -15.24 -4.50
C SER A 72 -21.93 -16.74 -4.59
N GLN A 73 -21.46 -17.40 -5.65
CA GLN A 73 -21.68 -18.84 -5.85
C GLN A 73 -20.58 -19.71 -5.23
N ASN A 74 -19.35 -19.21 -5.20
CA ASN A 74 -18.16 -19.92 -4.72
C ASN A 74 -17.31 -18.96 -3.91
N ILE A 75 -17.60 -18.84 -2.61
CA ILE A 75 -16.78 -18.05 -1.70
C ILE A 75 -15.42 -18.76 -1.60
N PRO A 76 -14.33 -18.16 -2.08
CA PRO A 76 -13.02 -18.82 -2.10
C PRO A 76 -12.37 -18.85 -0.72
N PHE A 77 -12.93 -18.12 0.24
CA PHE A 77 -12.43 -18.01 1.60
C PHE A 77 -13.31 -18.82 2.55
N PRO A 78 -12.71 -19.66 3.41
CA PRO A 78 -13.47 -20.33 4.46
C PRO A 78 -14.11 -19.29 5.39
N THR A 79 -15.33 -19.52 5.83
CA THR A 79 -15.94 -18.74 6.90
C THR A 79 -15.41 -19.30 8.22
N ASN A 80 -14.41 -18.63 8.79
CA ASN A 80 -13.77 -19.01 10.04
C ASN A 80 -13.67 -17.82 10.98
N ASP A 81 -13.85 -18.06 12.28
CA ASP A 81 -13.75 -17.03 13.33
C ASP A 81 -12.30 -16.64 13.64
N VAL A 82 -11.33 -17.20 12.91
CA VAL A 82 -9.91 -17.02 13.16
C VAL A 82 -9.25 -16.30 11.99
N LEU A 83 -8.47 -15.26 12.29
CA LEU A 83 -7.77 -14.49 11.28
C LEU A 83 -6.65 -15.33 10.66
N MET A 84 -6.72 -15.55 9.35
CA MET A 84 -5.81 -16.41 8.60
C MET A 84 -5.22 -15.67 7.40
N SER A 85 -3.94 -15.89 7.14
CA SER A 85 -3.30 -15.47 5.89
C SER A 85 -3.92 -16.19 4.70
N THR A 86 -4.47 -15.44 3.74
CA THR A 86 -5.07 -16.01 2.53
C THR A 86 -4.04 -16.62 1.58
N SER A 87 -2.78 -16.21 1.67
CA SER A 87 -1.70 -16.71 0.81
C SER A 87 -1.03 -17.97 1.35
N SER A 88 -0.89 -18.09 2.68
CA SER A 88 -0.18 -19.21 3.32
C SER A 88 -1.09 -20.13 4.13
N GLY A 89 -2.34 -19.76 4.39
CA GLY A 89 -3.24 -20.51 5.27
C GLY A 89 -2.85 -20.44 6.76
N ILE A 90 -1.88 -19.59 7.11
CA ILE A 90 -1.37 -19.48 8.49
C ILE A 90 -2.37 -18.70 9.34
N VAL A 91 -2.74 -19.31 10.46
CA VAL A 91 -3.64 -18.72 11.44
C VAL A 91 -2.86 -17.81 12.38
N ILE A 92 -3.45 -16.66 12.72
CA ILE A 92 -2.87 -15.75 13.71
C ILE A 92 -2.68 -16.45 15.05
N THR A 93 -1.51 -16.24 15.62
CA THR A 93 -1.14 -16.70 16.96
C THR A 93 -1.08 -15.50 17.91
N GLU A 94 -1.03 -15.77 19.20
CA GLU A 94 -0.90 -14.75 20.26
C GLU A 94 0.35 -13.86 20.11
N ASP A 95 1.36 -14.33 19.39
CA ASP A 95 2.60 -13.58 19.11
C ASP A 95 2.42 -12.48 18.03
N VAL A 96 1.34 -12.52 17.24
CA VAL A 96 1.07 -11.56 16.16
C VAL A 96 0.33 -10.35 16.71
N ASN A 97 0.97 -9.19 16.66
CA ASN A 97 0.37 -7.91 17.08
C ASN A 97 0.03 -6.98 15.88
N TYR A 98 -0.02 -7.52 14.66
CA TYR A 98 -0.28 -6.75 13.43
C TYR A 98 -1.52 -5.84 13.50
N GLN A 99 -2.59 -6.32 14.12
CA GLN A 99 -3.82 -5.54 14.36
C GLN A 99 -3.57 -4.21 15.10
N LEU A 100 -2.57 -4.15 15.97
CA LEU A 100 -2.22 -2.97 16.77
C LEU A 100 -1.13 -2.11 16.08
N SER A 101 -0.81 -2.38 14.82
CA SER A 101 0.30 -1.73 14.12
C SER A 101 0.20 -0.20 14.10
N HIS A 102 -1.01 0.32 13.92
CA HIS A 102 -1.26 1.77 13.96
C HIS A 102 -0.99 2.34 15.35
N GLU A 103 -1.54 1.73 16.40
CA GLU A 103 -1.39 2.17 17.79
C GLU A 103 0.06 2.11 18.25
N LEU A 104 0.76 0.99 17.98
CA LEU A 104 2.18 0.81 18.27
C LEU A 104 3.06 1.81 17.52
N GLY A 105 2.68 2.14 16.28
CA GLY A 105 3.35 3.15 15.47
C GLY A 105 3.17 4.56 16.06
N CYS A 106 1.94 4.93 16.39
CA CYS A 106 1.64 6.21 17.05
C CYS A 106 2.36 6.34 18.40
N GLU A 107 2.33 5.31 19.24
CA GLU A 107 3.03 5.32 20.52
C GLU A 107 4.55 5.42 20.31
N GLY A 108 5.10 4.64 19.36
CA GLY A 108 6.51 4.70 19.01
C GLY A 108 6.96 6.09 18.55
N ILE A 109 6.18 6.74 17.69
CA ILE A 109 6.45 8.08 17.18
C ILE A 109 6.30 9.13 18.29
N SER A 110 5.29 9.03 19.14
CA SER A 110 5.08 9.97 20.25
C SER A 110 6.29 10.07 21.19
N ARG A 111 7.06 8.98 21.33
CA ARG A 111 8.29 8.92 22.13
C ARG A 111 9.50 9.52 21.44
N ILE A 112 9.46 9.65 20.12
CA ILE A 112 10.49 10.32 19.31
C ILE A 112 10.26 11.83 19.34
N VAL A 113 8.99 12.25 19.27
CA VAL A 113 8.61 13.66 19.28
C VAL A 113 9.02 14.31 20.62
N GLY A 114 9.85 15.35 20.55
CA GLY A 114 10.38 16.05 21.73
C GLY A 114 11.59 15.40 22.39
N GLY A 115 12.04 14.23 21.91
CA GLY A 115 13.23 13.52 22.40
C GLY A 115 14.51 13.88 21.63
N ASN A 116 15.66 13.53 22.20
CA ASN A 116 16.96 13.65 21.54
C ASN A 116 17.19 12.51 20.53
N SER A 117 17.14 12.83 19.24
CA SER A 117 17.22 11.88 18.12
C SER A 117 18.41 10.92 18.18
N TRP A 118 19.54 11.35 18.75
CA TRP A 118 20.77 10.56 18.84
C TRP A 118 20.78 9.45 19.90
N LYS A 119 19.94 9.54 20.95
CA LYS A 119 19.87 8.54 22.04
C LYS A 119 18.68 7.59 21.94
N PHE A 120 17.82 7.80 20.94
CA PHE A 120 16.62 7.01 20.79
C PHE A 120 16.95 5.59 20.31
N LYS A 121 16.56 4.58 21.10
CA LYS A 121 16.59 3.17 20.69
C LYS A 121 15.17 2.65 20.63
N PHE A 122 14.76 2.19 19.44
CA PHE A 122 13.47 1.57 19.28
C PHE A 122 13.46 0.23 20.00
N LYS A 123 12.55 0.08 20.97
CA LYS A 123 12.41 -1.16 21.71
C LYS A 123 11.69 -2.21 20.86
N ARG A 124 11.97 -3.48 21.13
CA ARG A 124 11.31 -4.61 20.46
C ARG A 124 9.81 -4.68 20.72
N GLU A 125 9.33 -4.13 21.84
CA GLU A 125 7.90 -4.07 22.18
C GLU A 125 7.06 -3.26 21.17
N TYR A 126 7.66 -2.27 20.51
CA TYR A 126 7.02 -1.47 19.46
C TYR A 126 7.16 -2.09 18.06
N LYS A 127 7.88 -3.21 17.94
CA LYS A 127 8.02 -3.89 16.67
C LYS A 127 6.71 -4.60 16.35
N VAL A 128 6.15 -4.27 15.20
CA VAL A 128 5.02 -5.00 14.63
C VAL A 128 5.50 -6.36 14.16
N ILE A 129 4.91 -7.42 14.72
CA ILE A 129 5.04 -8.81 14.34
C ILE A 129 3.89 -9.09 13.39
N THR A 130 4.23 -9.32 12.11
CA THR A 130 3.26 -9.64 11.06
C THR A 130 3.07 -11.15 10.95
N LEU A 131 1.96 -11.58 10.36
CA LEU A 131 1.71 -12.99 9.99
C LEU A 131 2.89 -13.60 9.22
N VAL A 132 3.49 -12.85 8.30
CA VAL A 132 4.67 -13.28 7.51
C VAL A 132 5.90 -13.49 8.39
N SER A 133 6.02 -12.77 9.51
CA SER A 133 7.18 -12.90 10.40
C SER A 133 7.07 -14.06 11.38
N VAL A 134 5.86 -14.57 11.61
CA VAL A 134 5.66 -15.78 12.42
C VAL A 134 5.87 -16.95 11.47
N ASN A 135 7.06 -17.53 11.54
CA ASN A 135 7.52 -18.61 10.66
C ASN A 135 6.41 -19.63 10.38
N ASP A 136 6.31 -20.06 9.12
CA ASP A 136 5.54 -21.19 8.58
C ASP A 136 5.98 -22.53 9.20
N SER A 137 6.16 -22.57 10.51
CA SER A 137 6.74 -23.69 11.23
C SER A 137 5.64 -24.56 11.79
N ALA A 138 5.58 -25.81 11.33
CA ALA A 138 4.70 -26.82 11.89
C ALA A 138 5.37 -27.46 13.11
N LYS A 139 4.58 -27.72 14.16
CA LYS A 139 5.04 -28.50 15.31
C LYS A 139 4.87 -29.99 14.99
N ILE A 140 5.97 -30.70 14.82
CA ILE A 140 5.99 -32.15 14.61
C ILE A 140 6.62 -32.78 15.87
N GLY A 141 5.78 -33.40 16.70
CA GLY A 141 6.20 -33.89 18.02
C GLY A 141 6.63 -32.76 18.96
N LYS A 142 7.91 -32.74 19.36
CA LYS A 142 8.48 -31.71 20.26
C LYS A 142 9.23 -30.59 19.52
N GLU A 143 9.48 -30.74 18.22
CA GLU A 143 10.27 -29.79 17.43
C GLU A 143 9.36 -28.93 16.55
N ARG A 144 9.77 -27.67 16.33
CA ARG A 144 9.18 -26.79 15.31
C ARG A 144 10.06 -26.86 14.06
N MET A 145 9.48 -27.29 12.95
CA MET A 145 10.15 -27.33 11.66
C MET A 145 9.56 -26.26 10.75
N ALA A 146 10.39 -25.41 10.16
CA ALA A 146 9.94 -24.51 9.10
C ALA A 146 9.45 -25.33 7.90
N VAL A 147 8.26 -25.02 7.42
CA VAL A 147 7.60 -25.68 6.29
C VAL A 147 7.37 -24.61 5.24
N ASP A 148 7.99 -24.76 4.07
CA ASP A 148 7.61 -23.96 2.91
C ASP A 148 6.28 -24.52 2.33
N PRO A 149 5.19 -23.74 2.33
CA PRO A 149 3.89 -24.19 1.82
C PRO A 149 3.95 -24.65 0.36
N LEU A 150 4.79 -24.00 -0.47
CA LEU A 150 4.93 -24.37 -1.88
C LEU A 150 5.63 -25.72 -2.04
N THR A 151 6.72 -25.93 -1.32
CA THR A 151 7.40 -27.23 -1.27
C THR A 151 6.48 -28.33 -0.75
N LEU A 152 5.69 -28.06 0.30
CA LEU A 152 4.73 -29.02 0.82
C LEU A 152 3.64 -29.35 -0.21
N PHE A 153 3.04 -28.34 -0.83
CA PHE A 153 2.05 -28.52 -1.88
C PHE A 153 2.58 -29.35 -3.05
N ASN A 154 3.80 -29.06 -3.53
CA ASN A 154 4.43 -29.83 -4.59
C ASN A 154 4.70 -31.28 -4.19
N ARG A 155 5.14 -31.52 -2.95
CA ARG A 155 5.35 -32.89 -2.44
C ARG A 155 4.04 -33.67 -2.33
N VAL A 156 2.97 -33.05 -1.83
CA VAL A 156 1.63 -33.66 -1.78
C VAL A 156 1.14 -33.96 -3.19
N ARG A 157 1.32 -33.03 -4.12
CA ARG A 157 0.95 -33.22 -5.54
C ARG A 157 1.67 -34.40 -6.19
N ILE A 158 2.96 -34.60 -5.88
CA ILE A 158 3.75 -35.73 -6.39
C ILE A 158 3.40 -37.04 -5.70
N ALA A 159 3.18 -37.01 -4.38
CA ALA A 159 2.87 -38.21 -3.58
C ALA A 159 1.43 -38.71 -3.78
N LYS A 160 0.54 -37.86 -4.30
CA LYS A 160 -0.85 -38.18 -4.61
C LYS A 160 -0.93 -39.29 -5.66
N GLN A 161 -1.49 -40.43 -5.29
CA GLN A 161 -1.75 -41.56 -6.20
C GLN A 161 -3.13 -41.47 -6.88
N SER A 162 -4.14 -40.87 -6.22
CA SER A 162 -5.48 -40.62 -6.76
C SER A 162 -6.17 -39.44 -6.08
N ASP A 163 -7.21 -38.89 -6.70
CA ASP A 163 -8.02 -37.75 -6.20
C ASP A 163 -8.85 -38.08 -4.95
N GLU A 164 -9.13 -39.36 -4.72
CA GLU A 164 -9.95 -39.83 -3.61
C GLU A 164 -9.26 -39.68 -2.25
N GLY A 165 -7.93 -39.83 -2.21
CA GLY A 165 -7.14 -39.66 -0.98
C GLY A 165 -7.05 -38.22 -0.47
N LEU A 166 -7.46 -37.22 -1.27
CA LEU A 166 -7.48 -35.81 -0.90
C LEU A 166 -8.82 -35.31 -0.38
N LYS A 167 -9.90 -36.11 -0.50
CA LYS A 167 -11.23 -35.73 0.00
C LYS A 167 -11.36 -35.82 1.53
N ILE A 168 -10.30 -36.25 2.22
CA ILE A 168 -10.27 -36.54 3.66
C ILE A 168 -9.63 -35.37 4.44
N PHE A 169 -9.11 -34.35 3.75
CA PHE A 169 -8.56 -33.11 4.32
C PHE A 169 -9.46 -31.93 3.97
#